data_AF-A0A8T5JVU9-F1
#
_entry.id   AF-A0A8T5JVU9-F1
#
_cell.length_a   1.000
_cell.length_b   1.000
_cell.length_c   1.000
_cell.angle_alpha   90.00
_cell.angle_beta   90.00
_cell.angle_gamma   90.00
#
_symmetry.space_group_name_H-M   'P 1'
#
loop_
_entity.id
_entity.type
_entity.pdbx_description
1 polymer ?
#
loop_
_entity_poly.entity_id
_entity_poly.type
_entity_poly.pdbx_seq_one_letter_code
_entity_poly.pdbx_strand_id
1 'polypeptide(L)' 'RSVFVIMEDGKIGYKWVSEDPLKEPNYQEIKNFLK' A
#
# COMPACT_ATOMS: atom_id res chain seq x y z
N ARG A 1 -7.97 -3.40 7.44
CA ARG A 1 -8.02 -2.42 6.33
C ARG A 1 -7.08 -2.85 5.20
N SER A 2 -7.18 -2.27 4.01
CA SER A 2 -6.29 -2.59 2.89
C SER A 2 -5.90 -1.36 2.09
N VAL A 3 -4.67 -1.36 1.56
CA VAL A 3 -4.13 -0.34 0.66
C VAL A 3 -3.48 -1.02 -0.54
N PHE A 4 -3.77 -0.50 -1.72
CA PHE A 4 -3.20 -0.98 -2.98
C PHE A 4 -2.67 0.22 -3.75
N VAL A 5 -1.44 0.11 -4.25
CA VAL A 5 -0.86 1.10 -5.16
C VAL A 5 -0.86 0.49 -6.55
N ILE A 6 -1.51 1.18 -7.48
CA ILE A 6 -1.58 0.80 -8.89
C ILE A 6 -0.54 1.63 -9.65
N MET A 7 0.32 0.95 -10.39
CA MET A 7 1.34 1.56 -11.24
C MET A 7 0.73 1.99 -12.57
N GLU A 8 1.45 2.81 -13.36
CA GLU A 8 0.97 3.32 -14.64
C GLU A 8 0.63 2.22 -15.66
N ASP A 9 1.25 1.04 -15.54
CA ASP A 9 0.97 -0.14 -16.38
C ASP A 9 -0.31 -0.90 -15.97
N GLY A 10 -1.05 -0.39 -14.98
CA GLY A 10 -2.26 -1.01 -14.44
C GLY A 10 -2.00 -2.19 -13.51
N LYS A 11 -0.75 -2.53 -13.20
CA LYS A 11 -0.41 -3.60 -12.26
C LYS A 11 -0.32 -3.08 -10.83
N ILE A 12 -0.52 -3.99 -9.88
CA ILE A 12 -0.36 -3.69 -8.45
C ILE A 12 1.14 -3.64 -8.14
N GLY A 13 1.65 -2.45 -7.83
CA GLY A 13 3.04 -2.25 -7.41
C GLY A 13 3.25 -2.53 -5.93
N TYR A 14 2.23 -2.24 -5.10
CA TYR A 14 2.28 -2.47 -3.67
C TYR A 14 0.91 -2.91 -3.15
N LYS A 15 0.92 -3.87 -2.23
CA LYS A 15 -0.26 -4.37 -1.53
C LYS A 15 0.01 -4.41 -0.05
N TRP A 16 -0.89 -3.81 0.72
CA TRP A 16 -0.94 -3.96 2.16
C TRP A 16 -2.35 -4.37 2.59
N VAL A 17 -2.43 -5.41 3.41
CA VAL A 17 -3.70 -5.94 3.93
C VAL A 17 -3.52 -6.23 5.41
N SER A 18 -4.50 -5.79 6.21
CA SER A 18 -4.57 -6.11 7.62
C SER A 18 -5.99 -6.52 8.00
N GLU A 19 -6.10 -7.58 8.78
CA GLU A 19 -7.36 -8.05 9.37
C GLU A 19 -7.77 -7.21 10.59
N ASP A 20 -6.79 -6.54 11.21
CA ASP A 20 -7.02 -5.64 12.33
C ASP A 20 -7.43 -4.24 11.82
N PRO A 21 -8.61 -3.72 12.19
CA PRO A 21 -9.06 -2.40 11.78
C PRO A 21 -8.30 -1.24 12.45
N LEU A 22 -7.59 -1.48 13.56
CA LEU A 22 -6.78 -0.51 14.28
C LEU A 22 -5.36 -0.39 13.73
N LYS A 23 -4.91 -1.39 12.96
CA LYS A 23 -3.58 -1.38 12.37
C LYS A 23 -3.56 -0.46 11.15
N GLU A 24 -2.58 0.42 11.09
CA GLU A 24 -2.36 1.32 9.95
C GLU A 24 -1.17 0.85 9.09
N PRO A 25 -1.23 1.09 7.77
CA PRO A 25 -0.10 0.83 6.88
C PRO A 25 1.04 1.79 7.18
N ASN A 26 2.27 1.37 6.85
CA ASN A 26 3.42 2.25 6.94
C ASN A 26 3.42 3.23 5.75
N TYR A 27 2.90 4.43 5.96
CA TYR A 27 2.85 5.47 4.92
C TYR A 27 4.22 5.88 4.40
N GLN A 28 5.28 5.74 5.20
CA GLN A 28 6.63 6.10 4.80
C GLN A 28 7.22 5.07 3.84
N GLU A 29 6.95 3.78 4.07
CA GLU A 29 7.27 2.70 3.13
C GLU A 29 6.56 2.92 1.78
N ILE A 30 5.26 3.23 1.81
CA ILE A 30 4.47 3.50 0.61
C ILE A 30 5.02 4.72 -0.16
N LYS A 31 5.39 5.79 0.54
CA LYS A 31 5.99 6.98 -0.09
C LYS A 31 7.37 6.70 -0.68
N ASN A 32 8.17 5.85 -0.03
CA ASN A 32 9.46 5.43 -0.56
C ASN A 32 9.29 4.55 -1.81
N PHE A 33 8.24 3.74 -1.86
CA PHE A 33 7.91 2.94 -3.04
C PHE A 33 7.46 3.81 -4.23
N LEU A 34 6.81 4.95 -3.97
CA LEU A 34 6.39 5.92 -4.99
C LEU A 34 7.52 6.85 -5.48
N LYS A 35 8.72 6.74 -4.90
CA LYS A 35 9.86 7.62 -5.18
C LYS A 35 10.80 6.99 -6.20
#